data_AF-A0AAV5TAA1-F1
#
_entry.id   AF-A0AAV5TAA1-F1
#
_cell.length_a   1.000
_cell.length_b   1.000
_cell.length_c   1.000
_cell.angle_alpha   90.00
_cell.angle_beta   90.00
_cell.angle_gamma   90.00
#
_symmetry.space_group_name_H-M   'P 1'
#
loop_
_entity.id
_entity.type
_entity.pdbx_description
1 polymer ?
#
loop_
_entity_poly.entity_id
_entity_poly.type
_entity_poly.pdbx_seq_one_letter_code
_entity_poly.pdbx_strand_id
1 'polypeptide(L)'
;LDDNFASIVVGVEEGRLIFDNLKKSIAYTLTSNIPEISPFLMYMLFGIPLPLGTVTILCIDLGTDMVPAISLAYEEAESDIMKRRPRDPLHDKLVNERLISLAYGQIGMIQASAGFFTYF
;
A
#
# COMPACT_ATOMS: atom_id res chain seq x y z
N LEU A 1 -18.98 -29.39 2.33
CA LEU A 1 -19.47 -28.48 3.38
C LEU A 1 -19.57 -29.37 4.61
N ASP A 2 -18.56 -29.30 5.46
CA ASP A 2 -18.46 -30.17 6.63
C ASP A 2 -18.92 -29.35 7.84
N ASP A 3 -19.86 -29.88 8.63
CA ASP A 3 -20.46 -29.23 9.81
C ASP A 3 -19.49 -29.15 11.01
N ASN A 4 -18.26 -28.71 10.75
CA ASN A 4 -17.20 -28.61 11.74
C ASN A 4 -17.13 -27.20 12.32
N PHE A 5 -17.38 -27.08 13.63
CA PHE A 5 -17.22 -25.82 14.37
C PHE A 5 -15.78 -25.28 14.36
N ALA A 6 -14.77 -26.14 14.07
CA ALA A 6 -13.39 -25.69 13.89
C ALA A 6 -13.23 -24.66 12.76
N SER A 7 -14.09 -24.71 11.74
CA SER A 7 -14.07 -23.77 10.61
C SER A 7 -14.29 -22.32 11.05
N ILE A 8 -14.97 -22.08 12.18
CA ILE A 8 -15.15 -20.73 12.73
C ILE A 8 -13.82 -20.18 13.23
N VAL A 9 -13.00 -21.01 13.89
CA VAL A 9 -11.69 -20.59 14.41
C VAL A 9 -10.75 -20.27 13.25
N VAL A 10 -10.72 -21.13 12.23
CA VAL A 10 -9.95 -20.90 11.00
C VAL A 10 -10.43 -19.63 10.28
N GLY A 11 -11.73 -19.41 10.18
CA GLY A 11 -12.27 -18.20 9.53
C GLY A 11 -11.89 -16.90 10.27
N VAL A 12 -11.82 -16.92 11.59
CA VAL A 12 -11.36 -15.76 12.38
C VAL A 12 -9.86 -15.54 12.21
N GLU A 13 -9.07 -16.60 12.13
CA GLU A 13 -7.63 -16.54 11.87
C GLU A 13 -7.34 -15.93 10.49
N GLU A 14 -7.96 -16.45 9.44
CA GLU A 14 -7.83 -15.93 8.07
C GLU A 14 -8.34 -14.49 7.95
N GLY A 15 -9.46 -14.16 8.61
CA GLY A 15 -9.99 -12.79 8.63
C GLY A 15 -9.05 -11.79 9.31
N ARG A 16 -8.28 -12.25 10.30
CA ARG A 16 -7.25 -11.45 10.98
C ARG A 16 -6.00 -11.29 10.12
N LEU A 17 -5.58 -12.35 9.43
CA LEU A 17 -4.43 -12.35 8.53
C LEU A 17 -4.66 -11.42 7.34
N ILE A 18 -5.79 -11.56 6.64
CA ILE A 18 -6.09 -10.75 5.45
C ILE A 18 -6.18 -9.26 5.81
N PHE A 19 -6.66 -8.93 7.01
CA PHE A 19 -6.77 -7.54 7.45
C PHE A 19 -5.40 -6.85 7.56
N ASP A 20 -4.40 -7.53 8.12
CA ASP A 20 -3.04 -6.97 8.24
C ASP A 20 -2.35 -6.92 6.87
N ASN A 21 -2.52 -7.95 6.05
CA ASN A 21 -1.96 -8.00 4.71
C ASN A 21 -2.54 -6.91 3.81
N LEU A 22 -3.84 -6.62 3.92
CA LEU A 22 -4.48 -5.51 3.20
C LEU A 22 -3.91 -4.16 3.61
N LYS A 23 -3.53 -3.95 4.87
CA LYS A 23 -2.85 -2.70 5.26
C LYS A 23 -1.52 -2.53 4.54
N LYS A 24 -0.73 -3.60 4.42
CA LYS A 24 0.55 -3.58 3.70
C LYS A 24 0.37 -3.34 2.21
N SER A 25 -0.57 -4.06 1.59
CA SER A 25 -0.90 -3.90 0.17
C SER A 25 -1.37 -2.47 -0.14
N ILE A 26 -2.27 -1.91 0.67
CA ILE A 26 -2.73 -0.53 0.52
C ILE A 26 -1.59 0.47 0.76
N ALA A 27 -0.76 0.27 1.78
CA ALA A 27 0.39 1.14 2.02
C ALA A 27 1.35 1.16 0.83
N TYR A 28 1.58 0.02 0.19
CA TYR A 28 2.41 -0.11 -1.00
C TYR A 28 1.84 0.71 -2.17
N THR A 29 0.58 0.48 -2.54
CA THR A 29 -0.08 1.23 -3.64
C THR A 29 -0.21 2.72 -3.35
N LEU A 30 -0.44 3.11 -2.09
CA LEU A 30 -0.48 4.52 -1.71
C LEU A 30 0.89 5.19 -1.89
N THR A 31 1.98 4.48 -1.61
CA THR A 31 3.31 5.06 -1.67
C THR A 31 3.73 5.48 -3.08
N SER A 32 3.36 4.71 -4.12
CA SER A 32 3.67 5.02 -5.52
C SER A 32 2.93 6.24 -6.07
N ASN A 33 1.80 6.65 -5.48
CA ASN A 33 1.07 7.84 -5.92
C ASN A 33 1.88 9.15 -5.79
N ILE A 34 2.80 9.25 -4.82
CA ILE A 34 3.60 10.48 -4.60
C ILE A 34 4.58 10.77 -5.75
N PRO A 35 5.46 9.83 -6.16
CA PRO A 35 6.35 10.05 -7.30
C PRO A 35 5.62 10.22 -8.64
N GLU A 36 4.32 9.90 -8.72
CA GLU A 36 3.50 10.13 -9.92
C GLU A 36 2.88 11.52 -9.96
N ILE A 37 2.47 12.06 -8.81
CA ILE A 37 1.88 13.41 -8.72
C ILE A 37 2.98 14.48 -8.71
N SER A 38 4.13 14.20 -8.09
CA SER A 38 5.21 15.20 -7.96
C SER A 38 5.73 15.75 -9.30
N PRO A 39 5.92 14.96 -10.38
CA PRO A 39 6.37 15.45 -11.68
C PRO A 39 5.36 16.41 -12.33
N PHE A 40 4.06 16.15 -12.18
CA PHE A 40 2.99 17.03 -12.66
C PHE A 40 2.97 18.37 -11.91
N LEU A 41 3.15 18.33 -10.59
CA LEU A 41 3.27 19.55 -9.77
C LEU A 41 4.52 20.35 -10.18
N MET A 42 5.66 19.69 -10.39
CA MET A 42 6.90 20.34 -10.78
C MET A 42 6.82 20.94 -12.19
N TYR A 43 6.17 20.24 -13.12
CA TYR A 43 5.84 20.74 -14.46
C TYR A 43 5.02 22.02 -14.38
N MET A 44 3.97 22.04 -13.57
CA MET A 44 3.09 23.21 -13.42
C MET A 44 3.77 24.41 -12.74
N LEU A 45 4.61 24.15 -11.73
CA LEU A 45 5.25 25.22 -10.94
C LEU A 45 6.52 25.78 -11.61
N PHE A 46 7.33 24.94 -12.26
CA PHE A 46 8.64 25.32 -12.79
C PHE A 46 8.73 25.29 -14.32
N GLY A 47 7.70 24.79 -15.03
CA GLY A 47 7.67 24.75 -16.49
C GLY A 47 8.71 23.82 -17.13
N ILE A 48 9.26 22.88 -16.37
CA ILE A 48 10.22 21.87 -16.85
C ILE A 48 9.54 20.86 -17.79
N PRO A 49 10.25 20.20 -18.73
CA PRO A 49 9.67 19.14 -19.55
C PRO A 49 9.03 18.04 -18.70
N LEU A 50 7.88 17.49 -19.12
CA LEU A 50 7.14 16.50 -18.35
C LEU A 50 8.02 15.25 -18.04
N PRO A 51 8.40 15.00 -16.77
CA PRO A 51 9.30 13.88 -16.44
C PRO A 51 8.65 12.51 -16.61
N LEU A 52 7.33 12.44 -16.39
CA LEU A 52 6.55 11.20 -16.39
C LEU A 52 5.22 11.44 -17.11
N GLY A 53 4.96 10.67 -18.16
CA GLY A 53 3.72 10.75 -18.93
C GLY A 53 2.57 10.01 -18.28
N THR A 54 1.33 10.36 -18.65
CA THR A 54 0.13 9.65 -18.16
C THR A 54 0.14 8.17 -18.55
N VAL A 55 0.68 7.82 -19.73
CA VAL A 55 0.79 6.42 -20.17
C VAL A 55 1.75 5.63 -19.29
N THR A 56 2.87 6.23 -18.88
CA THR A 56 3.84 5.56 -17.99
C THR A 56 3.29 5.36 -16.58
N ILE A 57 2.47 6.29 -16.08
CA ILE A 57 1.74 6.12 -14.82
C ILE A 57 0.80 4.90 -14.90
N LEU A 58 -0.01 4.81 -15.97
CA LEU A 58 -0.88 3.65 -16.16
C LEU A 58 -0.10 2.34 -16.27
N CYS A 59 1.09 2.34 -16.86
CA CYS A 59 1.97 1.16 -16.88
C CYS A 59 2.46 0.77 -15.49
N ILE A 60 2.66 1.73 -14.58
CA ILE A 60 3.06 1.47 -13.20
C ILE A 60 1.87 0.87 -12.44
N ASP A 61 0.75 1.60 -12.38
CA ASP A 61 -0.45 1.22 -11.64
C ASP A 61 -1.04 -0.12 -12.08
N LEU A 62 -1.22 -0.32 -13.39
CA LEU A 62 -1.89 -1.48 -13.95
C LEU A 62 -0.93 -2.60 -14.36
N GLY A 63 0.35 -2.28 -14.50
CA GLY A 63 1.35 -3.24 -14.95
C GLY A 63 2.19 -3.74 -13.79
N THR A 64 3.07 -2.87 -13.29
CA THR A 64 4.12 -3.28 -12.37
C THR A 64 3.64 -3.42 -10.93
N ASP A 65 2.72 -2.59 -10.47
CA ASP A 65 2.29 -2.56 -9.07
C ASP A 65 1.23 -3.60 -8.72
N MET A 66 0.47 -4.09 -9.71
CA MET A 66 -0.58 -5.11 -9.47
C MET A 66 0.00 -6.41 -8.88
N VAL A 67 1.09 -6.94 -9.45
CA VAL A 67 1.64 -8.23 -9.03
C VAL A 67 2.22 -8.18 -7.61
N PRO A 68 3.08 -7.20 -7.25
CA PRO A 68 3.57 -7.04 -5.89
C PRO A 68 2.46 -6.74 -4.89
N ALA A 69 1.49 -5.87 -5.22
CA ALA A 69 0.39 -5.53 -4.32
C ALA A 69 -0.48 -6.74 -3.98
N ILE A 70 -0.74 -7.62 -4.96
CA ILE A 70 -1.44 -8.89 -4.75
C ILE A 70 -0.55 -9.86 -3.96
N SER A 71 0.75 -9.92 -4.24
CA SER A 71 1.68 -10.78 -3.50
C SER A 71 1.71 -10.46 -2.00
N LEU A 72 1.60 -9.18 -1.64
CA LEU A 72 1.50 -8.74 -0.24
C LEU A 72 0.20 -9.20 0.45
N ALA A 73 -0.86 -9.50 -0.31
CA ALA A 73 -2.08 -10.08 0.25
C ALA A 73 -1.89 -11.53 0.72
N TYR A 74 -0.92 -12.25 0.15
CA TYR A 74 -0.60 -13.66 0.45
C TYR A 74 0.51 -13.83 1.49
N GLU A 75 0.89 -12.76 2.19
CA GLU A 75 1.95 -12.83 3.19
C GLU A 75 1.52 -13.61 4.44
N GLU A 76 2.45 -14.31 5.09
CA GLU A 76 2.16 -15.05 6.31
C GLU A 76 2.00 -14.12 7.53
N ALA A 77 1.33 -14.61 8.57
CA ALA A 77 1.15 -13.85 9.80
C ALA A 77 2.49 -13.58 10.49
N GLU A 78 2.84 -12.30 10.69
CA GLU A 78 4.09 -11.89 11.35
C GLU A 78 4.15 -12.23 12.85
N SER A 79 3.00 -12.47 13.47
CA SER A 79 2.88 -12.74 14.91
C SER A 79 1.70 -13.65 15.18
N ASP A 80 1.60 -14.16 16.41
CA ASP A 80 0.47 -14.99 16.83
C ASP A 80 -0.83 -14.17 16.86
N ILE A 81 -1.47 -14.09 15.70
CA ILE A 81 -2.71 -13.34 15.44
C ILE A 81 -3.91 -13.91 16.20
N MET A 82 -3.80 -15.12 16.77
CA MET A 82 -4.87 -15.71 17.57
C MET A 82 -4.76 -15.33 19.05
N LYS A 83 -3.55 -14.99 19.55
CA LYS A 83 -3.34 -14.47 20.91
C LYS A 83 -3.70 -13.00 21.10
N ARG A 84 -3.77 -12.20 20.02
CA ARG A 84 -4.16 -10.78 20.14
C ARG A 84 -5.66 -10.62 20.43
N ARG A 85 -6.00 -9.56 21.16
CA ARG A 85 -7.41 -9.16 21.37
C ARG A 85 -8.05 -8.74 20.04
N PRO A 86 -9.37 -8.91 19.87
CA PRO A 86 -10.08 -8.38 18.71
C PRO A 86 -9.83 -6.88 18.54
N ARG A 87 -9.68 -6.43 17.29
CA ARG A 87 -9.44 -5.01 16.98
C ARG A 87 -10.60 -4.15 17.49
N ASP A 88 -10.31 -2.92 17.88
CA ASP A 88 -11.33 -1.90 18.08
C ASP A 88 -11.68 -1.23 16.73
N PRO A 89 -12.91 -1.34 16.21
CA PRO A 89 -13.27 -0.75 14.92
C PRO A 89 -13.15 0.77 14.87
N LEU A 90 -13.17 1.47 16.01
CA LEU A 90 -13.08 2.94 16.08
C LEU A 90 -11.63 3.43 16.08
N HIS A 91 -10.74 2.72 16.78
CA HIS A 91 -9.35 3.12 16.96
C HIS A 91 -8.41 2.46 15.93
N ASP A 92 -8.60 1.17 15.64
CA ASP A 92 -7.71 0.38 14.79
C ASP A 92 -8.13 0.41 13.31
N LYS A 93 -8.16 1.60 12.71
CA LYS A 93 -8.55 1.76 11.30
C LYS A 93 -7.60 1.01 10.35
N LEU A 94 -8.12 0.66 9.17
CA LEU A 94 -7.33 0.01 8.10
C LEU A 94 -6.23 0.97 7.62
N VAL A 95 -6.62 2.19 7.27
CA VAL A 95 -5.72 3.29 6.96
C VAL A 95 -5.69 4.23 8.16
N ASN A 96 -4.51 4.44 8.73
CA ASN A 96 -4.28 5.34 9.86
C ASN A 96 -3.36 6.49 9.42
N GLU A 97 -3.42 7.62 10.13
CA GLU A 97 -2.59 8.80 9.87
C GLU A 97 -1.10 8.46 9.85
N ARG A 98 -0.66 7.52 10.71
CA ARG A 98 0.72 7.02 10.72
C ARG A 98 1.10 6.33 9.41
N LEU A 99 0.19 5.54 8.84
CA LEU A 99 0.42 4.84 7.58
C LEU A 99 0.51 5.84 6.45
N ILE A 100 -0.39 6.82 6.40
CA ILE A 100 -0.35 7.91 5.42
C ILE A 100 0.94 8.71 5.57
N SER A 101 1.33 9.09 6.79
CA SER A 101 2.54 9.87 7.04
C SER A 101 3.82 9.13 6.60
N LEU A 102 3.88 7.82 6.79
CA LEU A 102 5.03 7.01 6.37
C LEU A 102 5.03 6.77 4.86
N ALA A 103 3.90 6.35 4.28
CA ALA A 103 3.75 6.09 2.86
C ALA A 103 3.97 7.37 2.03
N TYR A 104 3.22 8.43 2.32
CA TYR A 104 3.28 9.66 1.55
C TYR A 104 4.47 10.55 1.94
N GLY A 105 4.66 10.75 3.24
CA GLY A 105 5.61 11.75 3.75
C GLY A 105 7.07 11.30 3.74
N GLN A 106 7.33 10.01 3.91
CA GLN A 106 8.71 9.49 4.00
C GLN A 106 9.08 8.71 2.74
N ILE A 107 8.43 7.58 2.49
CA ILE A 107 8.83 6.68 1.39
C ILE A 107 8.52 7.33 0.04
N GLY A 108 7.32 7.88 -0.13
CA GLY A 108 6.92 8.55 -1.36
C GLY A 108 7.82 9.74 -1.70
N MET A 109 8.23 10.53 -0.71
CA MET A 109 9.16 11.65 -0.91
C MET A 109 10.56 11.18 -1.35
N ILE A 110 11.05 10.06 -0.82
CA ILE A 110 12.32 9.47 -1.23
C ILE A 110 12.22 8.98 -2.68
N GLN A 111 11.14 8.29 -3.04
CA GLN A 111 10.89 7.81 -4.40
C GLN A 111 10.78 8.97 -5.39
N ALA A 112 10.04 10.04 -5.05
CA ALA A 112 9.92 11.24 -5.86
C ALA A 112 11.30 11.88 -6.09
N SER A 113 12.09 12.04 -5.01
CA SER A 113 13.44 12.60 -5.10
C SER A 113 14.36 11.75 -5.99
N ALA A 114 14.29 10.42 -5.88
CA ALA A 114 15.04 9.51 -6.74
C ALA A 114 14.60 9.61 -8.22
N GLY A 115 13.29 9.71 -8.47
CA GLY A 115 12.74 9.91 -9.82
C GLY A 115 13.19 11.23 -10.44
N PHE A 116 13.21 12.32 -9.66
CA PHE A 116 13.78 13.59 -10.12
C PHE A 116 15.29 13.51 -10.36
N PHE A 117 16.04 12.81 -9.51
CA PHE A 117 17.47 12.61 -9.71
C PHE A 117 17.79 11.87 -11.02
N THR A 118 16.95 10.92 -11.43
CA THR A 118 17.13 10.24 -12.73
C THR A 118 16.74 11.08 -13.94
N TYR A 119 15.94 12.14 -13.72
CA TYR A 119 15.47 13.01 -14.79
C TYR A 119 16.47 14.13 -15.14
N PHE A 120 17.18 14.67 -14.14
CA PHE A 120 18.20 15.70 -14.32
C PHE A 120 19.57 15.10 -14.66
#